data_AF-A0A6P1DPJ1-F1
#
_entry.id   AF-A0A6P1DPJ1-F1
#
_cell.length_a   1.000
_cell.length_b   1.000
_cell.length_c   1.000
_cell.angle_alpha   90.00
_cell.angle_beta   90.00
_cell.angle_gamma   90.00
#
_symmetry.space_group_name_H-M   'P 1'
#
loop_
_entity.id
_entity.type
_entity.pdbx_description
1 polymer ?
#
loop_
_entity_poly.entity_id
_entity_poly.type
_entity_poly.pdbx_seq_one_letter_code
_entity_poly.pdbx_strand_id
1 'polypeptide(L)'
;MVEFDLKKVLAEERELLEVENLKKEMTTHFTELTLNHLSKNAPSNHQIDKIKRHLLSIYRKFIRNGDMKLFINDEELIYVEPEILKAPFYNDINASSVEWKKEINFSTGKYKVNGFIAILSTMSSSTVNGLSLFRRGRVIEGSHDEKYRPKVLCGQNGSPRYKRIFGELELEGFTVSFNKGSFQEHDDLEALMEALKTEISSKEFDLYTQAEKYIKPKTIEDNKVVGKNIVNNLKKTADKEVLKTKLDTSIKEIENESLAANNIEFSNKAEAIDSHEEIIELKGEKYKLRLELITEHAVSDLYSMIILEDELFSKKVIYKINLAHPFFTRFEKLKKEEDYQPILLIIRSLVLAEIIAPSQGTKGAGNVRLNFNSFIKNL
;
A
#
# COMPACT_ATOMS: atom_id res chain seq x y z
N MET A 1 32.95 2.84 46.08
CA MET A 1 32.66 3.57 44.83
C MET A 1 33.92 3.50 44.00
N VAL A 2 33.84 3.13 42.73
CA VAL A 2 35.03 2.98 41.87
C VAL A 2 34.99 4.12 40.87
N GLU A 3 36.02 4.96 40.87
CA GLU A 3 36.14 6.06 39.90
C GLU A 3 37.00 5.62 38.71
N PHE A 4 36.46 5.78 37.51
CA PHE A 4 37.14 5.46 36.27
C PHE A 4 37.52 6.75 35.52
N ASP A 5 38.78 7.17 35.66
CA ASP A 5 39.32 8.28 34.87
C ASP A 5 39.94 7.75 33.57
N LEU A 6 39.23 7.99 32.46
CA LEU A 6 39.65 7.55 31.13
C LEU A 6 41.02 8.10 30.72
N LYS A 7 41.36 9.35 31.08
CA LYS A 7 42.66 9.94 30.71
C LYS A 7 43.80 9.26 31.44
N LYS A 8 43.61 9.03 32.74
CA LYS A 8 44.58 8.33 33.59
C LYS A 8 44.79 6.88 33.12
N VAL A 9 43.69 6.17 32.84
CA VAL A 9 43.73 4.77 32.39
C VAL A 9 44.45 4.64 31.04
N LEU A 10 44.20 5.55 30.09
CA LEU A 10 44.90 5.56 28.81
C LEU A 10 46.38 5.92 28.94
N ALA A 11 46.71 6.90 29.78
CA ALA A 11 48.10 7.31 30.00
C ALA A 11 48.94 6.25 30.74
N GLU A 12 48.30 5.48 31.62
CA GLU A 12 48.94 4.44 32.43
C GLU A 12 48.79 3.03 31.84
N GLU A 13 48.18 2.89 30.66
CA GLU A 13 47.86 1.60 29.99
C GLU A 13 47.24 0.56 30.95
N ARG A 14 46.40 1.02 31.89
CA ARG A 14 45.82 0.15 32.93
C ARG A 14 44.76 -0.79 32.35
N GLU A 15 45.01 -2.09 32.45
CA GLU A 15 44.04 -3.13 32.12
C GLU A 15 43.14 -3.51 33.31
N LEU A 16 43.55 -3.20 34.54
CA LEU A 16 42.86 -3.57 35.78
C LEU A 16 42.59 -2.34 36.66
N LEU A 17 41.39 -2.28 37.22
CA LEU A 17 40.97 -1.26 38.19
C LEU A 17 40.92 -1.89 39.58
N GLU A 18 41.42 -1.16 40.56
CA GLU A 18 41.26 -1.55 41.96
C GLU A 18 39.83 -1.27 42.40
N VAL A 19 39.18 -2.29 42.96
CA VAL A 19 37.78 -2.21 43.40
C VAL A 19 37.66 -2.61 44.87
N GLU A 20 36.94 -1.80 45.64
CA GLU A 20 36.61 -2.12 47.03
C GLU A 20 35.32 -2.94 47.09
N ASN A 21 35.39 -4.12 47.72
CA ASN A 21 34.23 -4.97 47.94
C ASN A 21 33.65 -4.73 49.34
N LEU A 22 32.36 -4.38 49.40
CA LEU A 22 31.63 -4.19 50.64
C LEU A 22 30.48 -5.22 50.73
N LYS A 23 30.30 -5.83 51.90
CA LYS A 23 29.22 -6.79 52.14
C LYS A 23 27.89 -6.05 52.26
N LYS A 24 26.89 -6.44 51.46
CA LYS A 24 25.55 -5.83 51.39
C LYS A 24 24.48 -6.93 51.40
N GLU A 25 23.27 -6.57 51.80
CA GLU A 25 22.07 -7.42 51.78
C GLU A 25 21.70 -7.79 50.33
N MET A 26 21.27 -9.03 50.09
CA MET A 26 20.96 -9.52 48.75
C MET A 26 19.86 -8.71 48.03
N THR A 27 18.96 -8.11 48.80
CA THR A 27 17.84 -7.30 48.30
C THR A 27 18.22 -5.86 47.95
N THR A 28 19.47 -5.47 48.20
CA THR A 28 19.97 -4.09 48.01
C THR A 28 21.02 -3.97 46.90
N HIS A 29 21.23 -5.03 46.11
CA HIS A 29 22.22 -4.99 45.04
C HIS A 29 21.68 -4.23 43.82
N PHE A 30 22.39 -3.16 43.49
CA PHE A 30 22.27 -2.45 42.23
C PHE A 30 23.66 -2.06 41.74
N THR A 31 23.75 -1.71 40.47
CA THR A 31 24.93 -1.07 39.90
C THR A 31 24.53 0.30 39.43
N GLU A 32 25.17 1.34 39.97
CA GLU A 32 25.04 2.69 39.49
C GLU A 32 26.27 3.06 38.67
N LEU A 33 26.05 3.58 37.47
CA LEU A 33 27.10 4.08 36.60
C LEU A 33 26.86 5.56 36.36
N THR A 34 27.71 6.41 36.94
CA THR A 34 27.65 7.86 36.78
C THR A 34 28.75 8.33 35.83
N LEU A 35 28.37 8.95 34.73
CA LEU A 35 29.29 9.54 33.76
C LEU A 35 29.34 11.06 33.96
N ASN A 36 30.49 11.57 34.39
CA ASN A 36 30.72 13.01 34.61
C ASN A 36 31.57 13.62 33.48
N HIS A 37 31.56 14.94 33.35
CA HIS A 37 32.31 15.67 32.32
C HIS A 37 32.07 15.17 30.89
N LEU A 38 30.79 14.99 30.54
CA LEU A 38 30.39 14.48 29.24
C LEU A 38 30.91 15.36 28.10
N SER A 39 31.27 14.73 26.98
CA SER A 39 31.66 15.44 25.76
C SER A 39 30.50 16.24 25.15
N LYS A 40 30.78 17.07 24.15
CA LYS A 40 29.76 17.79 23.36
C LYS A 40 28.76 16.86 22.65
N ASN A 41 29.07 15.57 22.52
CA ASN A 41 28.20 14.56 21.92
C ASN A 41 27.17 13.98 22.91
N ALA A 42 27.15 14.47 24.16
CA ALA A 42 26.13 14.06 25.12
C ALA A 42 24.72 14.35 24.59
N PRO A 43 23.74 13.48 24.90
CA PRO A 43 22.35 13.72 24.55
C PRO A 43 21.85 15.10 24.99
N SER A 44 21.30 15.87 24.06
CA SER A 44 20.56 17.09 24.35
C SER A 44 19.09 16.79 24.61
N ASN A 45 18.37 17.73 25.27
CA ASN A 45 16.95 17.59 25.55
C ASN A 45 16.10 17.31 24.29
N HIS A 46 16.45 17.91 23.15
CA HIS A 46 15.74 17.69 21.89
C HIS A 46 15.91 16.28 21.31
N GLN A 47 16.94 15.54 21.74
CA GLN A 47 17.21 14.17 21.27
C GLN A 47 16.57 13.11 22.17
N ILE A 48 16.11 13.47 23.38
CA ILE A 48 15.58 12.53 24.37
C ILE A 48 14.43 11.71 23.80
N ASP A 49 13.50 12.31 23.05
CA ASP A 49 12.39 11.60 22.43
C ASP A 49 12.85 10.55 21.42
N LYS A 50 13.84 10.89 20.59
CA LYS A 50 14.41 9.94 19.63
C LYS A 50 15.10 8.80 20.40
N ILE A 51 15.90 9.13 21.41
CA ILE A 51 16.59 8.15 22.26
C ILE A 51 15.59 7.20 22.93
N LYS A 52 14.50 7.72 23.52
CA LYS A 52 13.40 6.92 24.10
C LYS A 52 12.87 5.91 23.08
N ARG A 53 12.54 6.36 21.86
CA ARG A 53 12.01 5.49 20.79
C ARG A 53 13.01 4.42 20.35
N HIS A 54 14.29 4.75 20.22
CA HIS A 54 15.32 3.76 19.86
C HIS A 54 15.57 2.76 20.98
N LEU A 55 15.76 3.20 22.23
CA LEU A 55 16.00 2.29 23.35
C LEU A 55 14.80 1.36 23.58
N LEU A 56 13.59 1.93 23.55
CA LEU A 56 12.36 1.14 23.60
C LEU A 56 12.32 0.11 22.46
N SER A 57 12.66 0.52 21.22
CA SER A 57 12.75 -0.42 20.10
C SER A 57 13.81 -1.50 20.30
N ILE A 58 14.99 -1.18 20.84
CA ILE A 58 16.12 -2.10 20.97
C ILE A 58 15.83 -3.19 22.01
N TYR A 59 15.22 -2.81 23.13
CA TYR A 59 15.01 -3.68 24.28
C TYR A 59 13.57 -4.18 24.43
N ARG A 60 12.69 -3.90 23.46
CA ARG A 60 11.27 -4.27 23.52
C ARG A 60 10.98 -5.73 23.85
N LYS A 61 11.82 -6.68 23.44
CA LYS A 61 11.60 -8.10 23.76
C LYS A 61 11.73 -8.37 25.26
N PHE A 62 12.72 -7.78 25.92
CA PHE A 62 12.88 -7.86 27.38
C PHE A 62 11.73 -7.15 28.11
N ILE A 63 11.28 -6.00 27.59
CA ILE A 63 10.14 -5.26 28.14
C ILE A 63 8.84 -6.07 27.99
N ARG A 64 8.59 -6.63 26.80
CA ARG A 64 7.43 -7.48 26.46
C ARG A 64 7.35 -8.72 27.36
N ASN A 65 8.49 -9.34 27.66
CA ASN A 65 8.57 -10.53 28.51
C ASN A 65 8.47 -10.22 30.01
N GLY A 66 8.54 -8.94 30.41
CA GLY A 66 8.62 -8.54 31.81
C GLY A 66 10.01 -8.74 32.44
N ASP A 67 11.03 -9.08 31.65
CA ASP A 67 12.42 -9.27 32.12
C ASP A 67 13.07 -7.96 32.56
N MET A 68 12.60 -6.83 32.04
CA MET A 68 13.17 -5.50 32.29
C MET A 68 12.11 -4.41 32.21
N LYS A 69 12.17 -3.45 33.14
CA LYS A 69 11.50 -2.15 33.01
C LYS A 69 12.53 -1.08 32.64
N LEU A 70 12.17 -0.21 31.70
CA LEU A 70 13.05 0.85 31.20
C LEU A 70 12.47 2.22 31.56
N PHE A 71 13.22 3.01 32.32
CA PHE A 71 12.85 4.36 32.71
C PHE A 71 13.82 5.37 32.10
N ILE A 72 13.32 6.49 31.57
CA ILE A 72 14.12 7.64 31.15
C ILE A 72 13.49 8.91 31.69
N ASN A 73 14.22 9.66 32.52
CA ASN A 73 13.71 10.82 33.25
C ASN A 73 12.41 10.49 34.01
N ASP A 74 12.45 9.39 34.77
CA ASP A 74 11.35 8.88 35.60
C ASP A 74 10.08 8.44 34.83
N GLU A 75 10.12 8.43 33.49
CA GLU A 75 9.03 7.91 32.65
C GLU A 75 9.31 6.45 32.26
N GLU A 76 8.39 5.54 32.62
CA GLU A 76 8.41 4.14 32.17
C GLU A 76 8.06 4.07 30.68
N LEU A 77 8.94 3.47 29.88
CA LEU A 77 8.72 3.33 28.45
C LEU A 77 7.96 2.03 28.14
N ILE A 78 6.81 2.15 27.49
CA ILE A 78 5.94 1.02 27.10
C ILE A 78 5.94 0.87 25.58
N TYR A 79 6.26 -0.33 25.10
CA TYR A 79 6.27 -0.61 23.66
C TYR A 79 4.86 -0.94 23.17
N VAL A 80 4.37 -0.17 22.21
CA VAL A 80 3.08 -0.42 21.54
C VAL A 80 3.33 -1.28 20.31
N GLU A 81 2.72 -2.47 20.30
CA GLU A 81 2.85 -3.40 19.18
C GLU A 81 2.13 -2.85 17.93
N PRO A 82 2.75 -2.98 16.74
CA PRO A 82 2.08 -2.66 15.49
C PRO A 82 0.86 -3.56 15.26
N GLU A 83 -0.25 -2.96 14.81
CA GLU A 83 -1.46 -3.73 14.49
C GLU A 83 -1.26 -4.54 13.19
N ILE A 84 -1.45 -5.85 13.29
CA ILE A 84 -1.41 -6.77 12.15
C ILE A 84 -2.74 -6.71 11.39
N LEU A 85 -2.67 -6.74 10.07
CA LEU A 85 -3.84 -6.78 9.20
C LEU A 85 -4.70 -8.02 9.50
N LYS A 86 -5.98 -7.79 9.79
CA LYS A 86 -7.03 -8.81 9.89
C LYS A 86 -8.04 -8.60 8.77
N ALA A 87 -8.00 -9.45 7.75
CA ALA A 87 -8.84 -9.33 6.56
C ALA A 87 -8.89 -10.65 5.80
N PRO A 88 -9.91 -10.88 4.95
CA PRO A 88 -9.85 -11.96 3.98
C PRO A 88 -8.81 -11.65 2.89
N PHE A 89 -8.56 -12.61 2.01
CA PHE A 89 -7.67 -12.40 0.86
C PHE A 89 -8.26 -11.37 -0.11
N TYR A 90 -7.42 -10.54 -0.72
CA TYR A 90 -7.84 -9.31 -1.42
C TYR A 90 -8.88 -9.53 -2.53
N ASN A 91 -8.85 -10.71 -3.17
CA ASN A 91 -9.75 -11.06 -4.27
C ASN A 91 -10.94 -11.94 -3.83
N ASP A 92 -11.07 -12.25 -2.55
CA ASP A 92 -12.21 -12.98 -2.00
C ASP A 92 -12.70 -12.30 -0.71
N ILE A 93 -13.42 -11.20 -0.88
CA ILE A 93 -13.89 -10.34 0.22
C ILE A 93 -14.91 -11.07 1.13
N ASN A 94 -15.53 -12.14 0.62
CA ASN A 94 -16.53 -12.92 1.38
C ASN A 94 -15.92 -14.07 2.17
N ALA A 95 -14.62 -14.37 1.96
CA ALA A 95 -13.91 -15.34 2.77
C ALA A 95 -13.81 -14.91 4.24
N SER A 96 -13.45 -15.85 5.09
CA SER A 96 -13.16 -15.55 6.49
C SER A 96 -11.90 -14.71 6.62
N SER A 97 -11.95 -13.71 7.50
CA SER A 97 -10.78 -12.91 7.85
C SER A 97 -9.72 -13.76 8.53
N VAL A 98 -8.47 -13.58 8.11
CA VAL A 98 -7.29 -14.16 8.78
C VAL A 98 -6.38 -13.04 9.28
N GLU A 99 -5.60 -13.34 10.32
CA GLU A 99 -4.52 -12.45 10.75
C GLU A 99 -3.31 -12.69 9.84
N TRP A 100 -2.86 -11.65 9.13
CA TRP A 100 -1.81 -11.75 8.12
C TRP A 100 -0.41 -11.72 8.75
N LYS A 101 -0.07 -12.82 9.42
CA LYS A 101 1.21 -13.08 10.08
C LYS A 101 1.71 -14.47 9.70
N LYS A 102 2.96 -14.55 9.22
CA LYS A 102 3.66 -15.80 8.96
C LYS A 102 4.76 -15.98 9.99
N GLU A 103 4.66 -17.03 10.80
CA GLU A 103 5.76 -17.47 11.66
C GLU A 103 6.89 -18.04 10.78
N ILE A 104 8.12 -17.74 11.18
CA ILE A 104 9.36 -18.14 10.51
C ILE A 104 10.13 -19.03 11.47
N ASN A 105 10.51 -20.21 11.02
CA ASN A 105 11.40 -21.11 11.74
C ASN A 105 12.25 -21.88 10.73
N PHE A 106 13.45 -21.35 10.50
CA PHE A 106 14.34 -21.81 9.44
C PHE A 106 15.75 -22.03 9.99
N SER A 107 16.44 -23.02 9.43
CA SER A 107 17.85 -23.27 9.73
C SER A 107 18.61 -23.77 8.51
N THR A 108 19.80 -23.22 8.28
CA THR A 108 20.74 -23.67 7.24
C THR A 108 22.18 -23.66 7.79
N GLY A 109 22.81 -24.83 7.86
CA GLY A 109 24.13 -24.97 8.49
C GLY A 109 24.15 -24.45 9.93
N LYS A 110 25.03 -23.47 10.21
CA LYS A 110 25.13 -22.81 11.53
C LYS A 110 24.09 -21.70 11.75
N TYR A 111 23.41 -21.27 10.69
CA TYR A 111 22.49 -20.14 10.73
C TYR A 111 21.08 -20.62 11.08
N LYS A 112 20.44 -19.92 12.03
CA LYS A 112 19.04 -20.14 12.37
C LYS A 112 18.30 -18.82 12.44
N VAL A 113 17.03 -18.87 12.05
CA VAL A 113 16.12 -17.74 12.09
C VAL A 113 14.81 -18.18 12.72
N ASN A 114 14.38 -17.44 13.73
CA ASN A 114 13.06 -17.59 14.33
C ASN A 114 12.38 -16.24 14.44
N GLY A 115 11.06 -16.20 14.24
CA GLY A 115 10.30 -14.96 14.42
C GLY A 115 9.11 -14.90 13.48
N PHE A 116 8.81 -13.73 12.95
CA PHE A 116 7.66 -13.57 12.07
C PHE A 116 7.84 -12.47 11.04
N ILE A 117 7.08 -12.58 9.95
CA ILE A 117 6.84 -11.52 8.98
C ILE A 117 5.32 -11.33 8.85
N ALA A 118 4.86 -10.09 8.88
CA ALA A 118 3.45 -9.74 8.90
C ALA A 118 3.15 -8.52 8.02
N ILE A 119 1.84 -8.28 7.81
CA ILE A 119 1.31 -7.14 7.08
C ILE A 119 0.72 -6.15 8.09
N LEU A 120 1.14 -4.88 8.05
CA LEU A 120 0.54 -3.82 8.83
C LEU A 120 -0.92 -3.57 8.42
N SER A 121 -1.81 -3.37 9.39
CA SER A 121 -3.20 -2.96 9.16
C SER A 121 -3.26 -1.63 8.37
N THR A 122 -2.38 -0.70 8.75
CA THR A 122 -2.25 0.65 8.19
C THR A 122 -0.85 0.85 7.63
N MET A 123 -0.77 1.35 6.39
CA MET A 123 0.52 1.59 5.72
C MET A 123 1.39 2.57 6.52
N SER A 124 2.69 2.28 6.61
CA SER A 124 3.74 3.15 7.14
C SER A 124 4.81 3.34 6.08
N SER A 125 5.32 4.55 5.90
CA SER A 125 6.37 4.81 4.90
C SER A 125 7.80 4.79 5.46
N SER A 126 8.00 4.88 6.78
CA SER A 126 9.36 4.98 7.35
C SER A 126 9.54 4.52 8.80
N THR A 127 8.51 4.46 9.64
CA THR A 127 8.70 4.26 11.09
C THR A 127 8.44 2.84 11.56
N VAL A 128 7.42 2.18 11.00
CA VAL A 128 6.97 0.86 11.47
C VAL A 128 7.30 -0.25 10.48
N ASN A 129 7.17 0.04 9.17
CA ASN A 129 7.43 -0.91 8.09
C ASN A 129 8.92 -1.26 8.00
N GLY A 130 9.20 -2.53 7.74
CA GLY A 130 10.53 -3.13 7.71
C GLY A 130 10.76 -4.09 8.88
N LEU A 131 11.89 -4.78 8.82
CA LEU A 131 12.27 -5.82 9.76
C LEU A 131 13.16 -5.26 10.87
N SER A 132 13.07 -5.88 12.03
CA SER A 132 14.09 -5.78 13.07
C SER A 132 14.79 -7.12 13.23
N LEU A 133 16.11 -7.08 13.16
CA LEU A 133 16.97 -8.23 13.30
C LEU A 133 17.55 -8.26 14.71
N PHE A 134 17.28 -9.35 15.42
CA PHE A 134 17.64 -9.57 16.80
C PHE A 134 18.80 -10.56 16.91
N ARG A 135 19.57 -10.42 17.98
CA ARG A 135 20.52 -11.44 18.42
C ARG A 135 20.53 -11.46 19.94
N ARG A 136 20.24 -12.63 20.51
CA ARG A 136 20.07 -12.84 21.96
C ARG A 136 19.04 -11.85 22.55
N GLY A 137 17.95 -11.65 21.84
CA GLY A 137 16.82 -10.81 22.26
C GLY A 137 17.03 -9.29 22.19
N ARG A 138 18.21 -8.81 21.80
CA ARG A 138 18.47 -7.38 21.53
C ARG A 138 18.43 -7.12 20.02
N VAL A 139 17.80 -6.02 19.61
CA VAL A 139 17.89 -5.56 18.21
C VAL A 139 19.32 -5.17 17.90
N ILE A 140 19.87 -5.73 16.83
CA ILE A 140 21.17 -5.35 16.27
C ILE A 140 20.98 -4.38 15.11
N GLU A 141 20.02 -4.68 14.23
CA GLU A 141 19.72 -3.87 13.06
C GLU A 141 18.21 -3.68 12.93
N GLY A 142 17.77 -2.51 12.48
CA GLY A 142 16.35 -2.24 12.34
C GLY A 142 15.68 -1.62 13.57
N SER A 143 16.34 -0.69 14.26
CA SER A 143 15.79 0.00 15.43
C SER A 143 14.95 1.23 15.02
N HIS A 144 13.77 1.41 15.63
CA HIS A 144 12.84 2.51 15.34
C HIS A 144 12.67 2.84 13.84
N ASP A 145 13.10 4.01 13.38
CA ASP A 145 13.01 4.52 12.00
C ASP A 145 14.07 3.92 11.05
N GLU A 146 15.06 3.23 11.59
CA GLU A 146 16.17 2.61 10.85
C GLU A 146 15.89 1.15 10.47
N LYS A 147 14.61 0.76 10.25
CA LYS A 147 14.24 -0.63 9.94
C LYS A 147 15.04 -1.23 8.77
N TYR A 148 15.40 -2.50 8.90
CA TYR A 148 16.03 -3.28 7.84
C TYR A 148 15.00 -3.65 6.76
N ARG A 149 15.24 -3.29 5.50
CA ARG A 149 14.25 -3.40 4.42
C ARG A 149 14.84 -4.08 3.18
N PRO A 150 15.11 -5.39 3.25
CA PRO A 150 15.67 -6.11 2.11
C PRO A 150 14.64 -6.11 0.98
N LYS A 151 15.04 -5.64 -0.21
CA LYS A 151 14.15 -5.46 -1.38
C LYS A 151 13.44 -6.77 -1.75
N VAL A 152 14.11 -7.90 -1.58
CA VAL A 152 13.54 -9.22 -1.85
C VAL A 152 12.28 -9.54 -1.03
N LEU A 153 12.21 -9.07 0.22
CA LEU A 153 11.07 -9.28 1.13
C LEU A 153 10.09 -8.11 1.16
N CYS A 154 10.59 -6.88 1.10
CA CYS A 154 9.77 -5.67 1.25
C CYS A 154 9.24 -5.13 -0.10
N GLY A 155 9.83 -5.50 -1.23
CA GLY A 155 9.48 -4.91 -2.53
C GLY A 155 10.15 -3.55 -2.76
N GLN A 156 9.68 -2.85 -3.81
CA GLN A 156 10.24 -1.57 -4.23
C GLN A 156 9.89 -0.45 -3.26
N ASN A 157 10.82 0.50 -3.07
CA ASN A 157 10.58 1.63 -2.18
C ASN A 157 9.30 2.38 -2.59
N GLY A 158 8.41 2.60 -1.63
CA GLY A 158 7.14 3.29 -1.84
C GLY A 158 5.98 2.40 -2.30
N SER A 159 6.22 1.13 -2.67
CA SER A 159 5.15 0.20 -3.03
C SER A 159 4.24 -0.12 -1.83
N PRO A 160 2.99 -0.54 -2.06
CA PRO A 160 2.11 -1.03 -1.00
C PRO A 160 2.77 -2.09 -0.13
N ARG A 161 3.45 -3.09 -0.72
CA ARG A 161 4.20 -4.10 0.05
C ARG A 161 5.30 -3.47 0.90
N TYR A 162 6.09 -2.54 0.37
CA TYR A 162 7.14 -1.87 1.15
C TYR A 162 6.59 -1.13 2.37
N LYS A 163 5.40 -0.54 2.22
CA LYS A 163 4.73 0.21 3.29
C LYS A 163 4.00 -0.66 4.30
N ARG A 164 3.85 -1.96 4.05
CA ARG A 164 3.08 -2.86 4.91
C ARG A 164 3.89 -3.97 5.53
N ILE A 165 4.92 -4.49 4.85
CA ILE A 165 5.72 -5.59 5.39
C ILE A 165 6.47 -5.10 6.63
N PHE A 166 6.35 -5.84 7.71
CA PHE A 166 7.14 -5.66 8.92
C PHE A 166 7.38 -7.02 9.59
N GLY A 167 8.35 -7.09 10.49
CA GLY A 167 8.66 -8.34 11.15
C GLY A 167 9.79 -8.26 12.15
N GLU A 168 9.95 -9.33 12.90
CA GLU A 168 10.99 -9.51 13.90
C GLU A 168 11.65 -10.85 13.64
N LEU A 169 12.97 -10.85 13.44
CA LEU A 169 13.74 -12.07 13.16
C LEU A 169 14.90 -12.17 14.16
N GLU A 170 14.89 -13.23 14.97
CA GLU A 170 15.99 -13.63 15.84
C GLU A 170 17.00 -14.46 15.06
N LEU A 171 18.24 -13.98 14.98
CA LEU A 171 19.30 -14.57 14.19
C LEU A 171 20.35 -15.25 15.09
N GLU A 172 20.63 -16.52 14.81
CA GLU A 172 21.74 -17.28 15.40
C GLU A 172 22.78 -17.63 14.33
N GLY A 173 24.03 -17.81 14.76
CA GLY A 173 25.15 -18.15 13.85
C GLY A 173 25.88 -16.95 13.24
N PHE A 174 25.39 -15.73 13.47
CA PHE A 174 26.00 -14.48 12.98
C PHE A 174 26.84 -13.76 14.05
N THR A 175 27.87 -13.07 13.58
CA THR A 175 28.72 -12.17 14.37
C THR A 175 28.23 -10.73 14.19
N VAL A 176 28.47 -9.90 15.21
CA VAL A 176 28.08 -8.49 15.19
C VAL A 176 29.31 -7.60 15.24
N SER A 177 29.20 -6.40 14.68
CA SER A 177 30.23 -5.37 14.78
C SER A 177 30.56 -5.00 16.23
N PHE A 178 31.71 -4.37 16.46
CA PHE A 178 32.19 -4.00 17.80
C PHE A 178 31.17 -3.16 18.57
N ASN A 179 30.51 -2.21 17.89
CA ASN A 179 29.44 -1.38 18.46
C ASN A 179 28.07 -2.09 18.53
N LYS A 180 27.98 -3.33 18.04
CA LYS A 180 26.77 -4.16 18.00
C LYS A 180 25.60 -3.47 17.28
N GLY A 181 25.90 -2.75 16.19
CA GLY A 181 24.93 -2.04 15.35
C GLY A 181 24.70 -2.65 13.97
N SER A 182 25.39 -3.74 13.64
CA SER A 182 25.25 -4.44 12.36
C SER A 182 25.74 -5.89 12.47
N PHE A 183 25.27 -6.74 11.56
CA PHE A 183 25.82 -8.08 11.34
C PHE A 183 27.01 -8.02 10.38
N GLN A 184 28.03 -8.84 10.65
CA GLN A 184 29.28 -8.82 9.86
C GLN A 184 29.16 -9.61 8.57
N GLU A 185 28.50 -10.77 8.60
CA GLU A 185 28.36 -11.67 7.46
C GLU A 185 27.22 -11.20 6.52
N HIS A 186 27.44 -10.09 5.80
CA HIS A 186 26.43 -9.46 4.94
C HIS A 186 25.93 -10.39 3.81
N ASP A 187 26.83 -11.07 3.10
CA ASP A 187 26.46 -11.96 1.99
C ASP A 187 25.58 -13.13 2.46
N ASP A 188 25.91 -13.69 3.63
CA ASP A 188 25.13 -14.76 4.26
C ASP A 188 23.75 -14.25 4.72
N LEU A 189 23.68 -13.01 5.21
CA LEU A 189 22.42 -12.37 5.58
C LEU A 189 21.54 -12.13 4.36
N GLU A 190 22.10 -11.68 3.24
CA GLU A 190 21.35 -11.53 1.98
C GLU A 190 20.84 -12.88 1.45
N ALA A 191 21.69 -13.91 1.43
CA ALA A 191 21.30 -15.27 1.04
C ALA A 191 20.17 -15.81 1.92
N LEU A 192 20.20 -15.52 3.22
CA LEU A 192 19.13 -15.86 4.14
C LEU A 192 17.81 -15.13 3.79
N MET A 193 17.85 -13.84 3.44
CA MET A 193 16.64 -13.11 3.02
C MET A 193 16.05 -13.69 1.73
N GLU A 194 16.87 -14.14 0.79
CA GLU A 194 16.41 -14.85 -0.42
C GLU A 194 15.80 -16.22 -0.08
N ALA A 195 16.37 -16.97 0.87
CA ALA A 195 15.77 -18.22 1.33
C ALA A 195 14.40 -18.01 1.98
N LEU A 196 14.29 -17.00 2.87
CA LEU A 196 13.04 -16.63 3.53
C LEU A 196 11.96 -16.21 2.55
N LYS A 197 12.35 -15.55 1.44
CA LYS A 197 11.41 -15.19 0.38
C LYS A 197 10.67 -16.43 -0.15
N THR A 198 11.38 -17.54 -0.33
CA THR A 198 10.81 -18.78 -0.85
C THR A 198 9.83 -19.38 0.15
N GLU A 199 10.18 -19.38 1.44
CA GLU A 199 9.32 -19.88 2.53
C GLU A 199 8.01 -19.09 2.65
N ILE A 200 8.06 -17.77 2.48
CA ILE A 200 6.87 -16.90 2.61
C ILE A 200 6.10 -16.68 1.30
N SER A 201 6.57 -17.26 0.19
CA SER A 201 5.87 -17.22 -1.11
C SER A 201 4.89 -18.38 -1.31
N SER A 202 4.51 -19.09 -0.25
CA SER A 202 3.57 -20.22 -0.33
C SER A 202 2.20 -19.77 -0.86
N LYS A 203 1.65 -20.49 -1.85
CA LYS A 203 0.34 -20.14 -2.44
C LYS A 203 -0.84 -20.22 -1.46
N GLU A 204 -0.73 -21.08 -0.43
CA GLU A 204 -1.76 -21.21 0.61
C GLU A 204 -1.86 -19.96 1.51
N PHE A 205 -0.78 -19.19 1.61
CA PHE A 205 -0.72 -17.97 2.40
C PHE A 205 0.08 -16.91 1.64
N ASP A 206 -0.51 -16.38 0.57
CA ASP A 206 0.13 -15.42 -0.34
C ASP A 206 0.21 -14.02 0.29
N LEU A 207 1.12 -13.90 1.25
CA LEU A 207 1.38 -12.71 2.04
C LEU A 207 1.80 -11.54 1.14
N TYR A 208 2.58 -11.80 0.09
CA TYR A 208 3.09 -10.75 -0.79
C TYR A 208 2.01 -10.14 -1.67
N THR A 209 1.18 -10.97 -2.30
CA THR A 209 0.08 -10.44 -3.11
C THR A 209 -0.91 -9.69 -2.24
N GLN A 210 -1.20 -10.20 -1.03
CA GLN A 210 -2.03 -9.47 -0.09
C GLN A 210 -1.42 -8.11 0.29
N ALA A 211 -0.13 -8.05 0.62
CA ALA A 211 0.53 -6.81 0.98
C ALA A 211 0.57 -5.80 -0.18
N GLU A 212 0.65 -6.29 -1.42
CA GLU A 212 0.68 -5.44 -2.61
C GLU A 212 -0.72 -4.92 -2.99
N LYS A 213 -1.74 -5.78 -2.94
CA LYS A 213 -3.07 -5.51 -3.52
C LYS A 213 -4.16 -5.16 -2.50
N TYR A 214 -3.95 -5.38 -1.21
CA TYR A 214 -4.98 -5.10 -0.22
C TYR A 214 -5.28 -3.59 -0.12
N ILE A 215 -6.51 -3.24 -0.48
CA ILE A 215 -7.07 -1.90 -0.35
C ILE A 215 -7.97 -1.92 0.89
N LYS A 216 -7.65 -1.05 1.86
CA LYS A 216 -8.49 -0.88 3.04
C LYS A 216 -9.85 -0.34 2.59
N PRO A 217 -10.98 -1.00 2.92
CA PRO A 217 -12.30 -0.48 2.59
C PRO A 217 -12.49 0.90 3.21
N LYS A 218 -13.09 1.82 2.44
CA LYS A 218 -13.45 3.14 2.95
C LYS A 218 -14.55 3.01 3.99
N THR A 219 -14.35 3.65 5.12
CA THR A 219 -15.36 3.77 6.15
C THR A 219 -16.42 4.82 5.78
N ILE A 220 -17.54 4.84 6.51
CA ILE A 220 -18.56 5.88 6.38
C ILE A 220 -17.93 7.27 6.59
N GLU A 221 -17.00 7.40 7.54
CA GLU A 221 -16.36 8.67 7.85
C GLU A 221 -15.42 9.12 6.71
N ASP A 222 -14.67 8.18 6.10
CA ASP A 222 -13.87 8.47 4.91
C ASP A 222 -14.74 9.04 3.78
N ASN A 223 -15.92 8.44 3.56
CA ASN A 223 -16.85 8.89 2.53
C ASN A 223 -17.44 10.27 2.84
N LYS A 224 -17.74 10.59 4.11
CA LYS A 224 -18.19 11.94 4.52
C LYS A 224 -17.12 12.99 4.23
N VAL A 225 -15.85 12.71 4.53
CA VAL A 225 -14.74 13.64 4.28
C VAL A 225 -14.59 13.89 2.78
N VAL A 226 -14.59 12.83 1.96
CA VAL A 226 -14.52 12.94 0.50
C VAL A 226 -15.70 13.75 -0.05
N GLY A 227 -16.93 13.45 0.37
CA GLY A 227 -18.13 14.16 -0.07
C GLY A 227 -18.09 15.66 0.25
N LYS A 228 -17.69 16.02 1.47
CA LYS A 228 -17.52 17.43 1.88
C LYS A 228 -16.47 18.14 1.01
N ASN A 229 -15.34 17.50 0.75
CA ASN A 229 -14.28 18.09 -0.06
C ASN A 229 -14.71 18.30 -1.52
N ILE A 230 -15.42 17.33 -2.12
CA ILE A 230 -15.97 17.46 -3.48
C ILE A 230 -16.91 18.68 -3.55
N VAL A 231 -17.88 18.78 -2.64
CA VAL A 231 -18.83 19.90 -2.61
C VAL A 231 -18.12 21.23 -2.42
N ASN A 232 -17.14 21.29 -1.51
CA ASN A 232 -16.36 22.51 -1.28
C ASN A 232 -15.56 22.95 -2.51
N ASN A 233 -14.94 22.00 -3.23
CA ASN A 233 -14.21 22.30 -4.45
C ASN A 233 -15.14 22.79 -5.55
N LEU A 234 -16.30 22.13 -5.74
CA LEU A 234 -17.32 22.57 -6.69
C LEU A 234 -17.80 24.00 -6.38
N LYS A 235 -17.99 24.35 -5.11
CA LYS A 235 -18.35 25.73 -4.71
C LYS A 235 -17.26 26.75 -5.05
N LYS A 236 -15.98 26.37 -4.96
CA LYS A 236 -14.84 27.25 -5.28
C LYS A 236 -14.63 27.43 -6.78
N THR A 237 -14.90 26.40 -7.57
CA THR A 237 -14.69 26.40 -9.03
C THR A 237 -15.94 26.76 -9.83
N ALA A 238 -17.07 27.02 -9.16
CA ALA A 238 -18.32 27.45 -9.77
C ALA A 238 -18.27 28.91 -10.23
N ASP A 239 -17.41 29.20 -11.21
CA ASP A 239 -17.54 30.38 -12.04
C ASP A 239 -18.76 30.17 -12.97
N LYS A 240 -19.83 30.88 -12.67
CA LYS A 240 -21.11 30.73 -13.38
C LYS A 240 -21.01 31.16 -14.85
N GLU A 241 -20.15 32.12 -15.18
CA GLU A 241 -20.01 32.61 -16.54
C GLU A 241 -19.26 31.59 -17.40
N VAL A 242 -18.14 31.08 -16.90
CA VAL A 242 -17.37 30.02 -17.57
C VAL A 242 -18.20 28.75 -17.76
N LEU A 243 -19.01 28.38 -16.77
CA LEU A 243 -19.91 27.23 -16.88
C LEU A 243 -20.98 27.46 -17.95
N LYS A 244 -21.60 28.64 -17.99
CA LYS A 244 -22.61 28.99 -18.99
C LYS A 244 -22.04 28.89 -20.41
N THR A 245 -20.88 29.49 -20.66
CA THR A 245 -20.25 29.43 -21.99
C THR A 245 -19.95 27.99 -22.42
N LYS A 246 -19.49 27.13 -21.51
CA LYS A 246 -19.24 25.70 -21.82
C LYS A 246 -20.52 24.96 -22.17
N LEU A 247 -21.60 25.19 -21.42
CA LEU A 247 -22.90 24.58 -21.69
C LEU A 247 -23.47 25.03 -23.04
N ASP A 248 -23.38 26.33 -23.35
CA ASP A 248 -23.84 26.88 -24.62
C ASP A 248 -23.07 26.28 -25.81
N THR A 249 -21.75 26.06 -25.67
CA THR A 249 -20.95 25.35 -26.69
C THR A 249 -21.41 23.92 -26.86
N SER A 250 -21.59 23.16 -25.77
CA SER A 250 -22.04 21.76 -25.87
C SER A 250 -23.43 21.63 -26.48
N ILE A 251 -24.36 22.54 -26.22
CA ILE A 251 -25.69 22.54 -26.86
C ILE A 251 -25.55 22.74 -28.38
N LYS A 252 -24.73 23.71 -28.81
CA LYS A 252 -24.46 23.94 -30.24
C LYS A 252 -23.83 22.74 -30.92
N GLU A 253 -22.95 22.01 -30.24
CA GLU A 253 -22.34 20.78 -30.76
C GLU A 253 -23.37 19.65 -30.90
N ILE A 254 -24.24 19.46 -29.90
CA ILE A 254 -25.31 18.45 -29.92
C ILE A 254 -26.30 18.70 -31.07
N GLU A 255 -26.64 19.97 -31.33
CA GLU A 255 -27.56 20.36 -32.41
C GLU A 255 -26.89 20.39 -33.79
N ASN A 256 -25.57 20.21 -33.89
CA ASN A 256 -24.84 20.24 -35.14
C ASN A 256 -24.85 18.88 -35.84
N GLU A 257 -25.81 18.70 -36.74
CA GLU A 257 -25.97 17.48 -37.54
C GLU A 257 -24.72 17.13 -38.38
N SER A 258 -23.99 18.13 -38.89
CA SER A 258 -22.75 17.90 -39.65
C SER A 258 -21.64 17.36 -38.76
N LEU A 259 -21.53 17.83 -37.52
CA LEU A 259 -20.56 17.31 -36.56
C LEU A 259 -20.89 15.85 -36.20
N ALA A 260 -22.16 15.55 -35.93
CA ALA A 260 -22.62 14.19 -35.65
C ALA A 260 -22.33 13.23 -36.83
N ALA A 261 -22.62 13.65 -38.07
CA ALA A 261 -22.32 12.85 -39.26
C ALA A 261 -20.81 12.61 -39.44
N ASN A 262 -19.98 13.65 -39.23
CA ASN A 262 -18.53 13.54 -39.29
C ASN A 262 -18.00 12.57 -38.23
N ASN A 263 -18.47 12.66 -36.98
CA ASN A 263 -18.07 11.74 -35.92
C ASN A 263 -18.38 10.29 -36.29
N ILE A 264 -19.57 10.01 -36.85
CA ILE A 264 -19.94 8.66 -37.30
C ILE A 264 -18.99 8.20 -38.43
N GLU A 265 -18.76 9.04 -39.44
CA GLU A 265 -17.91 8.70 -40.58
C GLU A 265 -16.46 8.42 -40.15
N PHE A 266 -15.86 9.32 -39.37
CA PHE A 266 -14.50 9.17 -38.88
C PHE A 266 -14.38 8.00 -37.89
N SER A 267 -15.35 7.80 -37.00
CA SER A 267 -15.36 6.68 -36.07
C SER A 267 -15.45 5.33 -36.80
N ASN A 268 -16.20 5.25 -37.90
CA ASN A 268 -16.26 4.05 -38.74
C ASN A 268 -14.95 3.76 -39.48
N LYS A 269 -14.23 4.80 -39.92
CA LYS A 269 -12.93 4.68 -40.59
C LYS A 269 -11.76 4.50 -39.63
N ALA A 270 -11.92 4.83 -38.35
CA ALA A 270 -10.87 4.74 -37.35
C ALA A 270 -10.37 3.31 -37.18
N GLU A 271 -9.06 3.14 -37.22
CA GLU A 271 -8.39 1.87 -36.94
C GLU A 271 -8.44 1.58 -35.43
N ALA A 272 -8.83 0.36 -35.06
CA ALA A 272 -8.79 -0.09 -33.69
C ALA A 272 -7.34 -0.34 -33.26
N ILE A 273 -6.93 0.24 -32.13
CA ILE A 273 -5.67 -0.11 -31.48
C ILE A 273 -5.69 -1.60 -31.14
N ASP A 274 -6.78 -2.03 -30.49
CA ASP A 274 -7.10 -3.43 -30.25
C ASP A 274 -8.62 -3.58 -30.00
N SER A 275 -9.11 -4.82 -30.02
CA SER A 275 -10.51 -5.14 -29.80
C SER A 275 -10.72 -6.36 -28.90
N HIS A 276 -11.80 -6.34 -28.11
CA HIS A 276 -12.19 -7.47 -27.28
C HIS A 276 -13.64 -7.87 -27.59
N GLU A 277 -13.85 -9.15 -27.89
CA GLU A 277 -15.17 -9.72 -28.16
C GLU A 277 -15.61 -10.63 -27.01
N GLU A 278 -16.88 -10.49 -26.62
CA GLU A 278 -17.54 -11.32 -25.63
C GLU A 278 -18.99 -11.63 -26.02
N ILE A 279 -19.52 -12.73 -25.47
CA ILE A 279 -20.92 -13.12 -25.65
C ILE A 279 -21.61 -12.94 -24.30
N ILE A 280 -22.72 -12.21 -24.30
CA ILE A 280 -23.54 -12.02 -23.11
C ILE A 280 -24.99 -12.43 -23.38
N GLU A 281 -25.72 -12.72 -22.31
CA GLU A 281 -27.15 -12.99 -22.37
C GLU A 281 -27.92 -11.91 -21.60
N LEU A 282 -28.83 -11.21 -22.28
CA LEU A 282 -29.67 -10.17 -21.70
C LEU A 282 -31.14 -10.55 -21.92
N LYS A 283 -31.90 -10.75 -20.84
CA LYS A 283 -33.32 -11.15 -20.89
C LYS A 283 -33.62 -12.39 -21.76
N GLY A 284 -32.69 -13.35 -21.80
CA GLY A 284 -32.85 -14.58 -22.61
C GLY A 284 -32.42 -14.45 -24.08
N GLU A 285 -31.95 -13.27 -24.50
CA GLU A 285 -31.40 -13.04 -25.82
C GLU A 285 -29.87 -12.95 -25.75
N LYS A 286 -29.18 -13.55 -26.73
CA LYS A 286 -27.71 -13.56 -26.78
C LYS A 286 -27.21 -12.41 -27.64
N TYR A 287 -26.27 -11.64 -27.12
CA TYR A 287 -25.65 -10.50 -27.81
C TYR A 287 -24.15 -10.76 -27.95
N LYS A 288 -23.60 -10.40 -29.12
CA LYS A 288 -22.14 -10.35 -29.33
C LYS A 288 -21.65 -8.93 -29.11
N LEU A 289 -20.94 -8.68 -28.02
CA LEU A 289 -20.35 -7.36 -27.73
C LEU A 289 -18.90 -7.31 -28.19
N ARG A 290 -18.54 -6.24 -28.89
CA ARG A 290 -17.18 -5.94 -29.29
C ARG A 290 -16.79 -4.55 -28.81
N LEU A 291 -15.83 -4.50 -27.88
CA LEU A 291 -15.13 -3.29 -27.51
C LEU A 291 -14.02 -3.03 -28.53
N GLU A 292 -13.90 -1.79 -29.01
CA GLU A 292 -12.76 -1.32 -29.79
C GLU A 292 -12.17 -0.07 -29.13
N LEU A 293 -10.88 -0.08 -28.82
CA LEU A 293 -10.17 1.12 -28.36
C LEU A 293 -9.57 1.82 -29.58
N ILE A 294 -9.85 3.12 -29.74
CA ILE A 294 -9.37 3.92 -30.87
C ILE A 294 -8.60 5.15 -30.38
N THR A 295 -7.81 5.77 -31.25
CA THR A 295 -7.11 7.04 -30.98
C THR A 295 -7.24 7.99 -32.17
N GLU A 296 -8.47 8.40 -32.48
CA GLU A 296 -8.77 9.24 -33.64
C GLU A 296 -9.03 10.69 -33.22
N HIS A 297 -8.16 11.61 -33.62
CA HIS A 297 -8.27 13.03 -33.29
C HIS A 297 -9.41 13.75 -34.01
N ALA A 298 -9.85 13.22 -35.16
CA ALA A 298 -11.00 13.76 -35.90
C ALA A 298 -12.35 13.42 -35.25
N VAL A 299 -12.40 12.43 -34.34
CA VAL A 299 -13.62 12.03 -33.62
C VAL A 299 -13.68 12.81 -32.31
N SER A 300 -14.70 13.66 -32.18
CA SER A 300 -14.92 14.46 -30.97
C SER A 300 -15.70 13.71 -29.88
N ASP A 301 -16.36 12.61 -30.20
CA ASP A 301 -17.09 11.81 -29.22
C ASP A 301 -16.14 10.97 -28.34
N LEU A 302 -16.46 10.89 -27.05
CA LEU A 302 -15.74 10.03 -26.11
C LEU A 302 -15.97 8.54 -26.39
N TYR A 303 -17.21 8.17 -26.68
CA TYR A 303 -17.60 6.81 -27.06
C TYR A 303 -18.71 6.84 -28.10
N SER A 304 -18.77 5.79 -28.92
CA SER A 304 -19.83 5.57 -29.89
C SER A 304 -20.28 4.10 -29.85
N MET A 305 -21.49 3.83 -30.32
CA MET A 305 -22.05 2.48 -30.37
C MET A 305 -22.83 2.29 -31.68
N ILE A 306 -22.66 1.11 -32.28
CA ILE A 306 -23.42 0.67 -33.43
C ILE A 306 -23.99 -0.72 -33.13
N ILE A 307 -25.26 -0.90 -33.46
CA ILE A 307 -25.96 -2.17 -33.34
C ILE A 307 -26.20 -2.71 -34.75
N LEU A 308 -25.68 -3.91 -35.00
CA LEU A 308 -25.78 -4.61 -36.28
C LEU A 308 -26.59 -5.90 -36.10
N GLU A 309 -27.23 -6.34 -37.18
CA GLU A 309 -27.78 -7.70 -37.26
C GLU A 309 -26.63 -8.72 -37.24
N ASP A 310 -26.89 -9.89 -36.65
CA ASP A 310 -25.92 -10.99 -36.56
C ASP A 310 -26.62 -12.31 -36.95
N GLU A 311 -25.90 -13.21 -37.64
CA GLU A 311 -26.48 -14.47 -38.13
C GLU A 311 -26.67 -15.52 -37.00
N LEU A 312 -25.86 -15.44 -35.94
CA LEU A 312 -25.79 -16.41 -34.86
C LEU A 312 -26.37 -15.89 -33.53
N PHE A 313 -26.42 -14.57 -33.36
CA PHE A 313 -26.83 -13.89 -32.14
C PHE A 313 -28.00 -12.95 -32.40
N SER A 314 -28.71 -12.54 -31.35
CA SER A 314 -29.82 -11.59 -31.47
C SER A 314 -29.36 -10.29 -32.12
N LYS A 315 -28.21 -9.74 -31.69
CA LYS A 315 -27.53 -8.59 -32.32
C LYS A 315 -26.01 -8.61 -32.05
N LYS A 316 -25.25 -7.97 -32.93
CA LYS A 316 -23.85 -7.60 -32.69
C LYS A 316 -23.75 -6.13 -32.31
N VAL A 317 -23.16 -5.84 -31.16
CA VAL A 317 -22.95 -4.48 -30.67
C VAL A 317 -21.46 -4.16 -30.72
N ILE A 318 -21.08 -3.20 -31.55
CA ILE A 318 -19.71 -2.67 -31.57
C ILE A 318 -19.75 -1.32 -30.87
N TYR A 319 -18.95 -1.14 -29.84
CA TYR A 319 -18.78 0.14 -29.16
C TYR A 319 -17.32 0.53 -29.12
N LYS A 320 -17.06 1.79 -29.50
CA LYS A 320 -15.72 2.35 -29.61
C LYS A 320 -15.48 3.34 -28.49
N ILE A 321 -14.30 3.33 -27.90
CA ILE A 321 -13.88 4.33 -26.89
C ILE A 321 -12.66 5.06 -27.44
N ASN A 322 -12.77 6.39 -27.58
CA ASN A 322 -11.72 7.22 -28.15
C ASN A 322 -10.76 7.74 -27.08
N LEU A 323 -9.57 7.15 -27.01
CA LEU A 323 -8.53 7.55 -26.06
C LEU A 323 -7.91 8.91 -26.38
N ALA A 324 -8.10 9.43 -27.60
CA ALA A 324 -7.66 10.78 -27.99
C ALA A 324 -8.58 11.90 -27.45
N HIS A 325 -9.73 11.55 -26.86
CA HIS A 325 -10.69 12.54 -26.36
C HIS A 325 -10.10 13.41 -25.23
N PRO A 326 -10.36 14.74 -25.19
CA PRO A 326 -9.79 15.65 -24.18
C PRO A 326 -10.07 15.28 -22.71
N PHE A 327 -11.07 14.44 -22.46
CA PHE A 327 -11.33 13.86 -21.14
C PHE A 327 -10.11 13.11 -20.59
N PHE A 328 -9.46 12.27 -21.40
CA PHE A 328 -8.34 11.44 -20.95
C PHE A 328 -7.06 12.24 -20.72
N THR A 329 -6.88 13.36 -21.41
CA THR A 329 -5.71 14.24 -21.24
C THR A 329 -5.88 15.28 -20.13
N ARG A 330 -7.11 15.57 -19.70
CA ARG A 330 -7.41 16.58 -18.68
C ARG A 330 -7.01 16.16 -17.27
N PHE A 331 -6.95 14.87 -16.97
CA PHE A 331 -6.69 14.37 -15.62
C PHE A 331 -5.30 13.74 -15.53
N GLU A 332 -4.38 14.38 -14.81
CA GLU A 332 -3.00 13.89 -14.60
C GLU A 332 -2.91 12.48 -13.99
N LYS A 333 -4.00 12.00 -13.40
CA LYS A 333 -4.09 10.68 -12.77
C LYS A 333 -4.36 9.55 -13.76
N LEU A 334 -4.79 9.83 -14.99
CA LEU A 334 -5.10 8.79 -15.99
C LEU A 334 -3.85 8.46 -16.81
N LYS A 335 -2.97 7.59 -16.28
CA LYS A 335 -1.66 7.31 -16.91
C LYS A 335 -1.39 5.84 -17.18
N LYS A 336 -1.93 4.94 -16.38
CA LYS A 336 -1.70 3.49 -16.46
C LYS A 336 -3.02 2.78 -16.71
N GLU A 337 -2.97 1.57 -17.27
CA GLU A 337 -4.15 0.75 -17.57
C GLU A 337 -5.19 0.72 -16.43
N GLU A 338 -4.74 0.50 -15.19
CA GLU A 338 -5.57 0.46 -13.98
C GLU A 338 -6.39 1.73 -13.74
N ASP A 339 -5.88 2.90 -14.17
CA ASP A 339 -6.58 4.18 -14.05
C ASP A 339 -7.77 4.29 -15.02
N TYR A 340 -7.71 3.57 -16.15
CA TYR A 340 -8.74 3.59 -17.20
C TYR A 340 -9.84 2.56 -16.93
N GLN A 341 -9.52 1.44 -16.26
CA GLN A 341 -10.46 0.35 -15.99
C GLN A 341 -11.82 0.81 -15.40
N PRO A 342 -11.88 1.69 -14.39
CA PRO A 342 -13.17 2.19 -13.88
C PRO A 342 -13.98 2.96 -14.92
N ILE A 343 -13.33 3.70 -15.82
CA ILE A 343 -13.99 4.47 -16.88
C ILE A 343 -14.56 3.52 -17.94
N LEU A 344 -13.77 2.51 -18.35
CA LEU A 344 -14.22 1.48 -19.28
C LEU A 344 -15.44 0.73 -18.73
N LEU A 345 -15.45 0.42 -17.44
CA LEU A 345 -16.59 -0.23 -16.78
C LEU A 345 -17.86 0.65 -16.75
N ILE A 346 -17.69 1.96 -16.52
CA ILE A 346 -18.80 2.94 -16.60
C ILE A 346 -19.36 2.98 -18.02
N ILE A 347 -18.53 3.09 -19.05
CA ILE A 347 -18.98 3.15 -20.45
C ILE A 347 -19.65 1.83 -20.85
N ARG A 348 -19.07 0.68 -20.50
CA ARG A 348 -19.68 -0.63 -20.74
C ARG A 348 -21.07 -0.73 -20.09
N SER A 349 -21.22 -0.25 -18.86
CA SER A 349 -22.51 -0.24 -18.17
C SER A 349 -23.53 0.68 -18.84
N LEU A 350 -23.10 1.80 -19.44
CA LEU A 350 -23.95 2.68 -20.24
C LEU A 350 -24.39 1.99 -21.54
N VAL A 351 -23.47 1.35 -22.26
CA VAL A 351 -23.78 0.56 -23.47
C VAL A 351 -24.85 -0.50 -23.19
N LEU A 352 -24.69 -1.27 -22.11
CA LEU A 352 -25.69 -2.28 -21.71
C LEU A 352 -27.05 -1.64 -21.35
N ALA A 353 -27.03 -0.48 -20.70
CA ALA A 353 -28.24 0.25 -20.37
C ALA A 353 -28.97 0.77 -21.62
N GLU A 354 -28.23 1.24 -22.62
CA GLU A 354 -28.75 1.71 -23.91
C GLU A 354 -29.35 0.56 -24.74
N ILE A 355 -28.74 -0.63 -24.74
CA ILE A 355 -29.27 -1.83 -25.43
C ILE A 355 -30.66 -2.20 -24.88
N ILE A 356 -30.83 -2.18 -23.56
CA ILE A 356 -32.07 -2.66 -22.92
C ILE A 356 -33.18 -1.62 -22.88
N ALA A 357 -32.84 -0.34 -22.74
CA ALA A 357 -33.84 0.72 -22.50
C ALA A 357 -35.00 0.75 -23.51
N PRO A 358 -34.80 0.56 -24.84
CA PRO A 358 -35.88 0.51 -25.82
C PRO A 358 -36.93 -0.58 -25.55
N SER A 359 -36.52 -1.74 -25.04
CA SER A 359 -37.41 -2.88 -24.74
C SER A 359 -38.38 -2.63 -23.58
N GLN A 360 -38.19 -1.56 -22.81
CA GLN A 360 -38.94 -1.27 -21.58
C GLN A 360 -40.04 -0.21 -21.77
N GLY A 361 -40.35 0.18 -23.01
CA GLY A 361 -41.57 0.91 -23.37
C GLY A 361 -41.70 2.33 -22.83
N THR A 362 -40.67 2.92 -22.21
CA THR A 362 -40.72 4.33 -21.81
C THR A 362 -40.06 5.21 -22.89
N LYS A 363 -40.70 6.35 -23.20
CA LYS A 363 -40.21 7.34 -24.18
C LYS A 363 -39.10 8.24 -23.63
N GLY A 364 -38.55 7.97 -22.44
CA GLY A 364 -37.64 8.88 -21.73
C GLY A 364 -36.33 8.23 -21.30
N ALA A 365 -35.29 9.05 -21.09
CA ALA A 365 -33.94 8.61 -20.71
C ALA A 365 -33.83 7.98 -19.29
N GLY A 366 -34.93 7.94 -18.53
CA GLY A 366 -34.96 7.41 -17.15
C GLY A 366 -34.58 5.93 -17.06
N ASN A 367 -34.97 5.12 -18.05
CA ASN A 367 -34.65 3.69 -18.08
C ASN A 367 -33.14 3.44 -18.26
N VAL A 368 -32.45 4.25 -19.08
CA VAL A 368 -30.99 4.16 -19.24
C VAL A 368 -30.32 4.35 -17.88
N ARG A 369 -30.72 5.36 -17.10
CA ARG A 369 -30.17 5.60 -15.76
C ARG A 369 -30.44 4.43 -14.79
N LEU A 370 -31.65 3.88 -14.77
CA LEU A 370 -32.01 2.77 -13.88
C LEU A 370 -31.25 1.49 -14.24
N ASN A 371 -31.17 1.17 -15.53
CA ASN A 371 -30.42 0.02 -16.03
C ASN A 371 -28.92 0.19 -15.75
N PHE A 372 -28.36 1.37 -15.99
CA PHE A 372 -26.96 1.69 -15.67
C PHE A 372 -26.65 1.42 -14.20
N ASN A 373 -27.47 1.94 -13.28
CA ASN A 373 -27.29 1.73 -11.84
C ASN A 373 -27.32 0.24 -11.45
N SER A 374 -28.11 -0.56 -12.16
CA SER A 374 -28.17 -2.01 -11.93
C SER A 374 -26.95 -2.74 -12.50
N PHE A 375 -26.49 -2.37 -13.70
CA PHE A 375 -25.32 -2.99 -14.32
C PHE A 375 -24.04 -2.67 -13.56
N ILE A 376 -23.77 -1.39 -13.28
CA ILE A 376 -22.54 -0.96 -12.61
C ILE A 376 -22.41 -1.48 -11.17
N LYS A 377 -23.52 -1.94 -10.56
CA LYS A 377 -23.52 -2.56 -9.23
C LYS A 377 -23.06 -4.01 -9.27
N ASN A 378 -23.32 -4.72 -10.37
CA ASN A 378 -23.20 -6.18 -10.45
C ASN A 378 -22.09 -6.65 -11.41
N LEU A 379 -21.52 -5.74 -12.20
CA LEU A 379 -20.29 -5.91 -12.98
C LEU A 379 -19.12 -5.37 -12.17
#